data_AF-A0A933IRY0-F1
#
_entry.id   AF-A0A933IRY0-F1
#
_cell.length_a   1.000
_cell.length_b   1.000
_cell.length_c   1.000
_cell.angle_alpha   90.00
_cell.angle_beta   90.00
_cell.angle_gamma   90.00
#
_symmetry.space_group_name_H-M   'P 1'
#
loop_
_entity.id
_entity.type
_entity.pdbx_description
1 polymer ?
#
loop_
_entity_poly.entity_id
_entity_poly.type
_entity_poly.pdbx_seq_one_letter_code
_entity_poly.pdbx_strand_id
1 'polypeptide(L)'
;MRKNPFEILGITPEMVKKLDDDHLFALVRSNYRVLQKVLHPDANIGKKACRSERIHRQAVEVNAAFEQLDLARNPESFQVCRERYVPRPTRGLRKELDQTRERAERLDVVNEQLSYRFLDFLYHFLDHGPGRWGALSNGKRPHVFDLRNLRIGLYDVAVGYNLRHSAWNLGRNYKEMRFDEEGKMHYRLLSRGSFAEVRYIRLLGSVDADRVDLIPHLDKKGGPGCGENGAFCTDPLYQEGEKLNTIGLSNFREVCLPNLTPYLKENAYLFSIHLENGGSVLKHVPVEVWLEGKIIKLDLENGTD
;
A
#
# COMPACT_ATOMS: atom_id res chain seq x y z
N MET A 1 36.21 3.52 28.98
CA MET A 1 35.76 2.12 29.11
C MET A 1 35.79 1.47 27.72
N ARG A 2 36.56 0.39 27.52
CA ARG A 2 36.67 -0.29 26.21
C ARG A 2 35.36 -1.05 25.92
N LYS A 3 34.83 -0.93 24.70
CA LYS A 3 33.63 -1.65 24.24
C LYS A 3 33.88 -3.16 24.28
N ASN A 4 32.84 -3.95 24.54
CA ASN A 4 32.98 -5.40 24.54
C ASN A 4 33.20 -5.91 23.09
N PRO A 5 34.09 -6.89 22.85
CA PRO A 5 34.33 -7.44 21.52
C PRO A 5 33.07 -7.95 20.80
N PHE A 6 32.11 -8.53 21.52
CA PHE A 6 30.83 -8.98 20.93
C PHE A 6 30.02 -7.80 20.38
N GLU A 7 30.05 -6.65 21.06
CA GLU A 7 29.35 -5.43 20.63
C GLU A 7 29.97 -4.83 19.36
N ILE A 8 31.31 -4.88 19.25
CA ILE A 8 32.05 -4.39 18.07
C ILE A 8 31.68 -5.21 16.82
N LEU A 9 31.43 -6.52 17.01
CA LEU A 9 30.98 -7.42 15.94
C LEU A 9 29.46 -7.43 15.72
N GLY A 10 28.72 -6.54 16.39
CA GLY A 10 27.27 -6.41 16.25
C GLY A 10 26.47 -7.59 16.86
N ILE A 11 27.09 -8.37 17.75
CA ILE A 11 26.45 -9.51 18.42
C ILE A 11 25.81 -9.00 19.72
N THR A 12 24.54 -9.33 19.93
CA THR A 12 23.80 -8.87 21.10
C THR A 12 24.01 -9.77 22.33
N PRO A 13 23.86 -9.25 23.57
CA PRO A 13 24.00 -10.04 24.79
C PRO A 13 23.07 -11.27 24.85
N GLU A 14 21.89 -11.20 24.23
CA GLU A 14 20.95 -12.32 24.17
C GLU A 14 21.43 -13.46 23.27
N MET A 15 22.05 -13.14 22.13
CA MET A 15 22.64 -14.16 21.25
C MET A 15 23.78 -14.87 21.97
N VAL A 16 24.60 -14.11 22.69
CA VAL A 16 25.69 -14.64 23.54
C VAL A 16 25.14 -15.53 24.68
N LYS A 17 23.95 -15.23 25.20
CA LYS A 17 23.29 -16.03 26.25
C LYS A 17 22.67 -17.32 25.71
N LYS A 18 22.08 -17.30 24.51
CA LYS A 18 21.30 -18.41 23.94
C LYS A 18 22.13 -19.42 23.16
N LEU A 19 23.26 -18.99 22.59
CA LEU A 19 24.09 -19.84 21.75
C LEU A 19 25.17 -20.54 22.59
N ASP A 20 25.44 -21.80 22.24
CA ASP A 20 26.61 -22.53 22.72
C ASP A 20 27.89 -21.92 22.14
N ASP A 21 29.04 -22.21 22.75
CA ASP A 21 30.32 -21.58 22.38
C ASP A 21 30.67 -21.79 20.90
N ASP A 22 30.48 -23.00 20.38
CA ASP A 22 30.75 -23.32 18.96
C ASP A 22 29.86 -22.53 17.99
N HIS A 23 28.56 -22.44 18.30
CA HIS A 23 27.60 -21.67 17.50
C HIS A 23 27.86 -20.17 17.58
N LEU A 24 28.23 -19.68 18.77
CA LEU A 24 28.56 -18.29 19.01
C LEU A 24 29.84 -17.89 18.26
N PHE A 25 30.85 -18.76 18.22
CA PHE A 25 32.07 -18.50 17.46
C PHE A 25 31.86 -18.60 15.95
N ALA A 26 30.99 -19.50 15.48
CA ALA A 26 30.56 -19.50 14.08
C ALA A 26 29.93 -18.15 13.69
N LEU A 27 29.11 -17.57 14.57
CA LEU A 27 28.53 -16.24 14.40
C LEU A 27 29.59 -15.11 14.43
N VAL A 28 30.57 -15.19 15.33
CA VAL A 28 31.72 -14.27 15.37
C VAL A 28 32.47 -14.30 14.03
N ARG A 29 32.76 -15.49 13.48
CA ARG A 29 33.45 -15.65 12.19
C ARG A 29 32.65 -15.12 11.02
N SER A 30 31.33 -15.34 10.98
CA SER A 30 30.49 -14.84 9.89
C SER A 30 30.40 -13.31 9.92
N ASN A 31 30.14 -12.71 11.09
CA ASN A 31 30.09 -11.26 11.24
C ASN A 31 31.43 -10.60 10.95
N TYR A 32 32.54 -11.18 11.41
CA TYR A 32 33.89 -10.72 11.07
C TYR A 32 34.12 -10.67 9.56
N ARG A 33 33.78 -11.75 8.83
CA ARG A 33 33.92 -11.81 7.36
C ARG A 33 33.08 -10.73 6.66
N VAL A 34 31.86 -10.50 7.12
CA VAL A 34 30.98 -9.47 6.55
C VAL A 34 31.54 -8.08 6.83
N LEU A 35 31.93 -7.79 8.07
CA LEU A 35 32.50 -6.50 8.45
C LEU A 35 33.82 -6.22 7.73
N GLN A 36 34.69 -7.22 7.56
CA GLN A 36 35.91 -7.08 6.78
C GLN A 36 35.64 -6.76 5.31
N LYS A 37 34.65 -7.41 4.67
CA LYS A 37 34.27 -7.08 3.28
C LYS A 37 33.78 -5.64 3.15
N VAL A 38 33.06 -5.12 4.13
CA VAL A 38 32.52 -3.75 4.12
C VAL A 38 33.59 -2.70 4.45
N LEU A 39 34.50 -3.03 5.36
CA LEU A 39 35.54 -2.13 5.87
C LEU A 39 36.87 -2.25 5.10
N HIS A 40 36.97 -3.15 4.12
CA HIS A 40 38.19 -3.35 3.33
C HIS A 40 38.58 -2.04 2.60
N PRO A 41 39.88 -1.69 2.56
CA PRO A 41 40.36 -0.51 1.84
C PRO A 41 39.94 -0.53 0.36
N ASP A 42 39.97 -1.69 -0.30
CA ASP A 42 39.60 -1.83 -1.72
C ASP A 42 38.13 -1.51 -2.01
N ALA A 43 37.22 -1.77 -1.05
CA ALA A 43 35.80 -1.42 -1.18
C ALA A 43 35.52 0.08 -0.95
N ASN A 44 36.54 0.84 -0.54
CA ASN A 44 36.43 2.23 -0.11
C ASN A 44 37.37 3.20 -0.86
N ILE A 45 37.98 2.73 -1.95
CA ILE A 45 38.81 3.55 -2.86
C ILE A 45 37.94 4.71 -3.41
N GLY A 46 38.38 5.95 -3.22
CA GLY A 46 37.68 7.17 -3.69
C GLY A 46 36.88 7.95 -2.63
N LYS A 47 36.82 7.49 -1.37
CA LYS A 47 36.20 8.26 -0.27
C LYS A 47 37.17 9.32 0.28
N LYS A 48 36.64 10.50 0.68
CA LYS A 48 37.40 11.62 1.29
C LYS A 48 38.35 11.11 2.41
N ALA A 49 39.56 11.66 2.50
CA ALA A 49 40.63 11.23 3.42
C ALA A 49 40.17 10.99 4.88
N CYS A 50 39.39 11.92 5.44
CA CYS A 50 38.83 11.81 6.80
C CYS A 50 37.91 10.58 6.99
N ARG A 51 37.19 10.16 5.94
CA ARG A 51 36.34 8.96 5.98
C ARG A 51 37.15 7.67 5.86
N SER A 52 38.25 7.71 5.12
CA SER A 52 39.20 6.58 4.98
C SER A 52 39.88 6.25 6.32
N GLU A 53 40.35 7.26 7.06
CA GLU A 53 40.94 7.06 8.39
C GLU A 53 39.96 6.43 9.38
N ARG A 54 38.69 6.86 9.36
CA ARG A 54 37.66 6.31 10.24
C ARG A 54 37.36 4.84 9.92
N ILE A 55 37.31 4.48 8.63
CA ILE A 55 37.11 3.10 8.18
C ILE A 55 38.30 2.23 8.58
N HIS A 56 39.52 2.74 8.43
CA HIS A 56 40.73 2.04 8.85
C HIS A 56 40.74 1.77 10.37
N ARG A 57 40.40 2.78 11.19
CA ARG A 57 40.27 2.60 12.65
C ARG A 57 39.21 1.54 13.01
N GLN A 58 38.08 1.54 12.32
CA GLN A 58 37.03 0.53 12.52
C GLN A 58 37.49 -0.88 12.11
N ALA A 59 38.23 -1.01 11.00
CA ALA A 59 38.78 -2.30 10.59
C ALA A 59 39.78 -2.85 11.61
N VAL A 60 40.60 -1.98 12.21
CA VAL A 60 41.53 -2.34 13.30
C VAL A 60 40.76 -2.76 14.56
N GLU A 61 39.70 -2.04 14.93
CA GLU A 61 38.84 -2.41 16.06
C GLU A 61 38.17 -3.78 15.86
N VAL A 62 37.70 -4.07 14.64
CA VAL A 62 37.09 -5.36 14.28
C VAL A 62 38.11 -6.50 14.33
N ASN A 63 39.35 -6.27 13.87
CA ASN A 63 40.42 -7.25 13.98
C ASN A 63 40.78 -7.55 15.43
N ALA A 64 40.98 -6.52 16.25
CA ALA A 64 41.29 -6.69 17.67
C ALA A 64 40.14 -7.40 18.43
N ALA A 65 38.89 -7.12 18.07
CA ALA A 65 37.73 -7.80 18.64
C ALA A 65 37.68 -9.28 18.24
N PHE A 66 38.00 -9.62 16.99
CA PHE A 66 38.04 -11.01 16.53
C PHE A 66 39.16 -11.80 17.21
N GLU A 67 40.36 -11.23 17.35
CA GLU A 67 41.48 -11.89 18.04
C GLU A 67 41.19 -12.19 19.52
N GLN A 68 40.44 -11.32 20.19
CA GLN A 68 40.01 -11.53 21.58
C GLN A 68 38.91 -12.58 21.72
N LEU A 69 38.17 -12.86 20.64
CA LEU A 69 37.07 -13.83 20.60
C LEU A 69 37.44 -15.11 19.83
N ASP A 70 38.72 -15.34 19.56
CA ASP A 70 39.18 -16.54 18.91
C ASP A 70 39.17 -17.73 19.88
N LEU A 71 38.15 -18.60 19.77
CA LEU A 71 38.02 -19.79 20.60
C LEU A 71 39.21 -20.75 20.48
N ALA A 72 39.86 -20.82 19.31
CA ALA A 72 40.96 -21.74 19.08
C ALA A 72 42.28 -21.23 19.67
N ARG A 73 42.46 -19.90 19.75
CA ARG A 73 43.67 -19.27 20.27
C ARG A 73 43.57 -18.86 21.74
N ASN A 74 42.42 -18.35 22.17
CA ASN A 74 42.24 -17.73 23.49
C ASN A 74 40.87 -18.11 24.12
N PRO A 75 40.66 -19.36 24.54
CA PRO A 75 39.38 -19.80 25.11
C PRO A 75 38.99 -19.05 26.40
N GLU A 76 39.97 -18.71 27.24
CA GLU A 76 39.73 -17.96 28.49
C GLU A 76 39.23 -16.53 28.22
N SER A 77 39.81 -15.85 27.22
CA SER A 77 39.37 -14.50 26.82
C SER A 77 37.93 -14.51 26.31
N PHE A 78 37.55 -15.55 25.57
CA PHE A 78 36.20 -15.72 25.06
C PHE A 78 35.17 -15.85 26.20
N GLN A 79 35.46 -16.70 27.20
CA GLN A 79 34.59 -16.87 28.37
C GLN A 79 34.50 -15.58 29.21
N VAL A 80 35.62 -14.92 29.49
CA VAL A 80 35.63 -13.66 30.24
C VAL A 80 34.83 -12.57 29.52
N CYS A 81 34.95 -12.47 28.19
CA CYS A 81 34.17 -11.53 27.39
C CYS A 81 32.67 -11.86 27.43
N ARG A 82 32.32 -13.16 27.43
CA ARG A 82 30.94 -13.66 27.49
C ARG A 82 30.30 -13.33 28.83
N GLU A 83 30.95 -13.72 29.92
CA GLU A 83 30.52 -13.46 31.29
C GLU A 83 30.34 -11.98 31.59
N ARG A 84 31.21 -11.12 31.03
CA ARG A 84 31.11 -9.67 31.20
C ARG A 84 29.98 -9.05 30.36
N TYR A 85 29.58 -9.68 29.27
CA TYR A 85 28.60 -9.14 28.33
C TYR A 85 27.16 -9.57 28.64
N VAL A 86 26.97 -10.82 29.08
CA VAL A 86 25.67 -11.41 29.43
C VAL A 86 24.87 -10.62 30.48
N PRO A 87 25.45 -10.10 31.58
CA PRO A 87 24.69 -9.38 32.60
C PRO A 87 24.31 -7.96 32.18
N ARG A 88 24.70 -7.49 30.98
CA ARG A 88 24.39 -6.15 30.52
C ARG A 88 22.91 -6.07 30.13
N PRO A 89 22.06 -5.33 30.86
CA PRO A 89 20.65 -5.26 30.56
C PRO A 89 20.43 -4.43 29.29
N THR A 90 19.91 -5.04 28.23
CA THR A 90 19.37 -4.40 27.01
C THR A 90 18.07 -3.64 27.31
N ARG A 91 18.05 -2.81 28.36
CA ARG A 91 16.81 -2.34 29.04
C ARG A 91 16.07 -1.17 28.39
N GLY A 92 16.52 -0.65 27.24
CA GLY A 92 15.90 0.50 26.58
C GLY A 92 15.29 0.15 25.23
N LEU A 93 16.16 -0.06 24.23
CA LEU A 93 15.78 -0.15 22.81
C LEU A 93 14.83 -1.30 22.48
N ARG A 94 14.99 -2.48 23.11
CA ARG A 94 14.10 -3.62 22.81
C ARG A 94 12.74 -3.48 23.47
N LYS A 95 12.70 -2.93 24.70
CA LYS A 95 11.45 -2.58 25.35
C LYS A 95 10.69 -1.51 24.56
N GLU A 96 11.40 -0.52 24.02
CA GLU A 96 10.82 0.48 23.11
C GLU A 96 10.33 -0.16 21.81
N LEU A 97 11.07 -1.11 21.24
CA LEU A 97 10.68 -1.83 20.02
C LEU A 97 9.43 -2.68 20.25
N ASP A 98 9.41 -3.45 21.35
CA ASP A 98 8.26 -4.27 21.73
C ASP A 98 7.03 -3.40 22.05
N GLN A 99 7.22 -2.28 22.75
CA GLN A 99 6.15 -1.30 23.01
C GLN A 99 5.63 -0.64 21.73
N THR A 100 6.52 -0.33 20.78
CA THR A 100 6.14 0.28 19.51
C THR A 100 5.36 -0.72 18.66
N ARG A 101 5.79 -1.98 18.66
CA ARG A 101 5.09 -3.08 17.99
C ARG A 101 3.71 -3.32 18.59
N GLU A 102 3.59 -3.37 19.90
CA GLU A 102 2.31 -3.55 20.58
C GLU A 102 1.36 -2.36 20.31
N ARG A 103 1.89 -1.13 20.25
CA ARG A 103 1.11 0.05 19.84
C ARG A 103 0.65 -0.04 18.40
N ALA A 104 1.50 -0.49 17.48
CA ALA A 104 1.14 -0.69 16.08
C ALA A 104 0.02 -1.73 15.95
N GLU A 105 0.17 -2.89 16.57
CA GLU A 105 -0.85 -3.95 16.56
C GLU A 105 -2.20 -3.46 17.11
N ARG A 106 -2.19 -2.66 18.19
CA ARG A 106 -3.43 -2.04 18.72
C ARG A 106 -4.04 -1.04 17.75
N LEU A 107 -3.22 -0.23 17.07
CA LEU A 107 -3.70 0.73 16.08
C LEU A 107 -4.30 0.02 14.86
N ASP A 108 -3.72 -1.09 14.43
CA ASP A 108 -4.24 -1.89 13.32
C ASP A 108 -5.64 -2.43 13.64
N VAL A 109 -5.85 -2.98 14.85
CA VAL A 109 -7.17 -3.44 15.30
C VAL A 109 -8.20 -2.30 15.34
N VAL A 110 -7.82 -1.14 15.85
CA VAL A 110 -8.71 0.03 15.89
C VAL A 110 -9.04 0.52 14.48
N ASN A 111 -8.05 0.57 13.59
CA ASN A 111 -8.23 0.97 12.20
C ASN A 111 -9.14 -0.01 11.44
N GLU A 112 -8.99 -1.30 11.68
CA GLU A 112 -9.88 -2.31 11.11
C GLU A 112 -11.33 -2.10 11.56
N GLN A 113 -11.55 -1.87 12.86
CA GLN A 113 -12.89 -1.59 13.40
C GLN A 113 -13.48 -0.30 12.84
N LEU A 114 -12.69 0.78 12.78
CA LEU A 114 -13.13 2.07 12.25
C LEU A 114 -13.50 1.98 10.77
N SER A 115 -12.71 1.28 9.97
CA SER A 115 -13.01 1.10 8.54
C SER A 115 -14.28 0.30 8.29
N TYR A 116 -14.57 -0.72 9.10
CA TYR A 116 -15.88 -1.42 9.05
C TYR A 116 -17.03 -0.46 9.37
N ARG A 117 -16.94 0.26 10.50
CA ARG A 117 -18.00 1.17 10.94
C ARG A 117 -18.23 2.33 9.98
N PHE A 118 -17.16 2.82 9.35
CA PHE A 118 -17.27 3.88 8.36
C PHE A 118 -17.96 3.40 7.08
N LEU A 119 -17.70 2.18 6.62
CA LEU A 119 -18.45 1.59 5.51
C LEU A 119 -19.91 1.35 5.85
N ASP A 120 -20.20 0.82 7.05
CA ASP A 120 -21.60 0.68 7.51
C ASP A 120 -22.33 2.02 7.49
N PHE A 121 -21.65 3.08 7.94
CA PHE A 121 -22.19 4.44 7.87
C PHE A 121 -22.43 4.90 6.44
N LEU A 122 -21.47 4.69 5.53
CA LEU A 122 -21.64 5.01 4.10
C LEU A 122 -22.81 4.27 3.48
N TYR A 123 -22.96 2.97 3.75
CA TYR A 123 -24.06 2.16 3.22
C TYR A 123 -25.42 2.63 3.74
N HIS A 124 -25.53 2.87 5.05
CA HIS A 124 -26.73 3.44 5.65
C HIS A 124 -27.08 4.80 5.03
N PHE A 125 -26.08 5.64 4.74
CA PHE A 125 -26.30 6.92 4.08
C PHE A 125 -26.83 6.75 2.64
N LEU A 126 -26.28 5.80 1.88
CA LEU A 126 -26.69 5.52 0.50
C LEU A 126 -28.12 4.94 0.39
N ASP A 127 -28.58 4.20 1.40
CA ASP A 127 -29.94 3.62 1.42
C ASP A 127 -31.03 4.63 1.80
N HIS A 128 -30.71 5.64 2.63
CA HIS A 128 -31.71 6.58 3.15
C HIS A 128 -31.78 7.93 2.41
N GLY A 129 -30.89 8.14 1.45
CA GLY A 129 -30.88 9.28 0.53
C GLY A 129 -30.54 10.63 1.20
N PRO A 130 -30.19 11.65 0.39
CA PRO A 130 -29.82 12.98 0.90
C PRO A 130 -30.99 13.75 1.53
N GLY A 131 -32.24 13.30 1.36
CA GLY A 131 -33.43 14.03 1.81
C GLY A 131 -33.61 14.20 3.33
N ARG A 132 -32.89 13.43 4.16
CA ARG A 132 -32.96 13.56 5.64
C ARG A 132 -31.83 14.40 6.26
N TRP A 133 -30.74 14.61 5.54
CA TRP A 133 -29.56 15.30 6.03
C TRP A 133 -29.36 16.50 5.11
N GLY A 134 -29.95 17.63 5.54
CA GLY A 134 -30.13 18.82 4.72
C GLY A 134 -28.92 19.19 3.86
N ALA A 135 -29.20 19.76 2.68
CA ALA A 135 -28.20 20.24 1.74
C ALA A 135 -27.04 20.91 2.49
N LEU A 136 -25.85 20.31 2.45
CA LEU A 136 -24.64 20.89 3.02
C LEU A 136 -24.27 22.08 2.13
N SER A 137 -24.91 23.21 2.39
CA SER A 137 -24.80 24.47 1.68
C SER A 137 -23.48 25.18 2.03
N ASN A 138 -22.36 24.50 1.84
CA ASN A 138 -21.02 25.07 2.03
C ASN A 138 -20.19 24.89 0.75
N GLY A 139 -20.43 25.77 -0.22
CA GLY A 139 -19.39 26.34 -1.08
C GLY A 139 -18.73 25.46 -2.17
N LYS A 140 -19.05 25.79 -3.43
CA LYS A 140 -18.21 25.72 -4.65
C LYS A 140 -17.68 24.38 -5.16
N ARG A 141 -17.71 23.26 -4.42
CA ARG A 141 -17.17 21.97 -4.91
C ARG A 141 -18.27 20.91 -5.07
N PRO A 142 -18.35 20.21 -6.22
CA PRO A 142 -19.33 19.14 -6.39
C PRO A 142 -19.09 18.02 -5.38
N HIS A 143 -20.16 17.42 -4.88
CA HIS A 143 -20.13 16.45 -3.78
C HIS A 143 -21.02 15.25 -4.12
N VAL A 144 -20.62 14.02 -3.81
CA VAL A 144 -21.35 12.80 -4.20
C VAL A 144 -22.75 12.70 -3.61
N PHE A 145 -23.06 13.46 -2.57
CA PHE A 145 -24.41 13.53 -1.97
C PHE A 145 -25.25 14.70 -2.46
N ASP A 146 -24.69 15.57 -3.31
CA ASP A 146 -25.41 16.67 -3.98
C ASP A 146 -24.95 16.78 -5.44
N LEU A 147 -25.52 15.90 -6.26
CA LEU A 147 -25.19 15.76 -7.67
C LEU A 147 -26.40 16.23 -8.47
N ARG A 148 -26.51 17.54 -8.66
CA ARG A 148 -27.53 18.16 -9.51
C ARG A 148 -26.86 19.03 -10.54
N ASN A 149 -27.36 19.02 -11.77
CA ASN A 149 -26.82 19.82 -12.87
C ASN A 149 -25.31 19.66 -13.04
N LEU A 150 -24.85 18.41 -13.00
CA LEU A 150 -23.43 18.08 -13.04
C LEU A 150 -23.16 17.09 -14.15
N ARG A 151 -22.14 17.37 -14.94
CA ARG A 151 -21.61 16.47 -15.95
C ARG A 151 -20.17 16.10 -15.62
N ILE A 152 -19.88 14.81 -15.59
CA ILE A 152 -18.60 14.23 -15.21
C ILE A 152 -18.05 13.47 -16.41
N GLY A 153 -16.91 13.94 -16.92
CA GLY A 153 -16.11 13.22 -17.90
C GLY A 153 -15.17 12.24 -17.20
N LEU A 154 -15.22 10.97 -17.58
CA LEU A 154 -14.48 9.89 -16.95
C LEU A 154 -13.57 9.18 -17.96
N TYR A 155 -12.34 8.91 -17.55
CA TYR A 155 -11.41 8.04 -18.23
C TYR A 155 -11.46 6.64 -17.59
N ASP A 156 -11.85 5.64 -18.38
CA ASP A 156 -11.86 4.24 -17.95
C ASP A 156 -10.41 3.73 -17.81
N VAL A 157 -10.01 3.55 -16.55
CA VAL A 157 -8.64 3.22 -16.18
C VAL A 157 -8.28 1.79 -16.58
N ALA A 158 -9.16 0.82 -16.34
CA ALA A 158 -8.91 -0.58 -16.67
C ALA A 158 -8.86 -0.79 -18.20
N VAL A 159 -9.83 -0.23 -18.93
CA VAL A 159 -9.82 -0.29 -20.40
C VAL A 159 -8.61 0.44 -20.96
N GLY A 160 -8.29 1.61 -20.41
CA GLY A 160 -7.09 2.35 -20.78
C GLY A 160 -5.80 1.56 -20.54
N TYR A 161 -5.72 0.75 -19.49
CA TYR A 161 -4.61 -0.15 -19.21
C TYR A 161 -4.54 -1.32 -20.19
N ASN A 162 -5.65 -2.03 -20.36
CA ASN A 162 -5.74 -3.20 -21.23
C ASN A 162 -5.48 -2.85 -22.71
N LEU A 163 -5.81 -1.63 -23.14
CA LEU A 163 -5.60 -1.15 -24.50
C LEU A 163 -4.20 -0.56 -24.76
N ARG A 164 -3.29 -0.45 -23.77
CA ARG A 164 -1.94 0.14 -23.96
C ARG A 164 -1.12 -0.56 -25.04
N HIS A 165 -1.42 -1.83 -25.32
CA HIS A 165 -0.75 -2.64 -26.35
C HIS A 165 -1.53 -2.71 -27.67
N SER A 166 -2.64 -1.97 -27.81
CA SER A 166 -3.46 -1.94 -29.02
C SER A 166 -3.05 -0.76 -29.92
N ALA A 167 -2.63 -1.06 -31.15
CA ALA A 167 -2.02 -0.07 -32.04
C ALA A 167 -2.94 1.07 -32.53
N TRP A 168 -4.28 1.00 -32.36
CA TRP A 168 -5.22 1.85 -33.12
C TRP A 168 -6.43 2.47 -32.39
N ASN A 169 -6.47 2.57 -31.06
CA ASN A 169 -7.71 2.95 -30.35
C ASN A 169 -7.62 4.23 -29.50
N LEU A 170 -7.45 5.39 -30.14
CA LEU A 170 -7.63 6.71 -29.50
C LEU A 170 -9.14 7.00 -29.33
N GLY A 171 -9.62 7.16 -28.08
CA GLY A 171 -10.96 7.68 -27.76
C GLY A 171 -12.02 6.66 -27.29
N ARG A 172 -11.70 5.37 -27.17
CA ARG A 172 -12.66 4.31 -26.76
C ARG A 172 -12.84 4.12 -25.25
N ASN A 173 -12.12 4.86 -24.43
CA ASN A 173 -12.11 4.73 -22.96
C ASN A 173 -12.72 5.96 -22.25
N TYR A 174 -13.40 6.84 -22.98
CA TYR A 174 -14.13 7.96 -22.39
C TYR A 174 -15.57 7.56 -22.05
N LYS A 175 -15.95 7.73 -20.79
CA LYS A 175 -17.33 7.62 -20.29
C LYS A 175 -17.82 8.97 -19.81
N GLU A 176 -19.13 9.09 -19.66
CA GLU A 176 -19.72 10.32 -19.19
C GLU A 176 -20.95 10.10 -18.32
N MET A 177 -20.94 10.68 -17.12
CA MET A 177 -22.09 10.72 -16.22
C MET A 177 -22.71 12.11 -16.28
N ARG A 178 -24.03 12.18 -16.33
CA ARG A 178 -24.81 13.42 -16.24
C ARG A 178 -25.84 13.28 -15.13
N PHE A 179 -25.97 14.32 -14.33
CA PHE A 179 -26.98 14.44 -13.28
C PHE A 179 -27.89 15.60 -13.63
N ASP A 180 -29.19 15.33 -13.73
CA ASP A 180 -30.20 16.35 -14.03
C ASP A 180 -30.51 17.24 -12.81
N GLU A 181 -31.50 18.12 -12.96
CA GLU A 181 -31.94 19.04 -11.89
C GLU A 181 -32.49 18.31 -10.66
N GLU A 182 -33.02 17.11 -10.87
CA GLU A 182 -33.60 16.25 -9.85
C GLU A 182 -32.55 15.32 -9.22
N GLY A 183 -31.34 15.31 -9.78
CA GLY A 183 -30.20 14.47 -9.37
C GLY A 183 -30.27 13.03 -9.88
N LYS A 184 -31.11 12.74 -10.89
CA LYS A 184 -31.12 11.44 -11.55
C LYS A 184 -29.87 11.29 -12.39
N MET A 185 -29.26 10.11 -12.28
CA MET A 185 -28.05 9.76 -12.98
C MET A 185 -28.36 9.21 -14.37
N HIS A 186 -27.73 9.81 -15.37
CA HIS A 186 -27.69 9.34 -16.75
C HIS A 186 -26.24 8.98 -17.09
N TYR A 187 -26.04 7.78 -17.64
CA TYR A 187 -24.70 7.28 -17.96
C TYR A 187 -24.56 6.96 -19.44
N ARG A 188 -23.48 7.46 -20.03
CA ARG A 188 -23.04 7.11 -21.38
C ARG A 188 -21.83 6.19 -21.26
N LEU A 189 -22.09 4.89 -21.43
CA LEU A 189 -21.07 3.84 -21.44
C LEU A 189 -20.21 3.91 -22.71
N LEU A 190 -19.05 3.28 -22.65
CA LEU A 190 -18.15 3.12 -23.80
C LEU A 190 -18.94 2.59 -25.01
N SER A 191 -18.67 3.12 -26.20
CA SER A 191 -19.32 2.79 -27.48
C SER A 191 -20.81 3.14 -27.63
N ARG A 192 -21.49 3.68 -26.60
CA ARG A 192 -22.87 4.17 -26.74
C ARG A 192 -22.90 5.64 -27.18
N GLY A 193 -23.72 5.93 -28.19
CA GLY A 193 -23.93 7.31 -28.67
C GLY A 193 -24.84 8.15 -27.76
N SER A 194 -25.68 7.52 -26.95
CA SER A 194 -26.69 8.17 -26.12
C SER A 194 -26.55 7.86 -24.63
N PHE A 195 -27.13 8.73 -23.81
CA PHE A 195 -27.27 8.53 -22.37
C PHE A 195 -28.43 7.57 -22.06
N ALA A 196 -28.25 6.73 -21.04
CA ALA A 196 -29.31 5.93 -20.45
C ALA A 196 -29.44 6.29 -18.96
N GLU A 197 -30.67 6.36 -18.44
CA GLU A 197 -30.89 6.53 -17.01
C GLU A 197 -30.38 5.29 -16.24
N VAL A 198 -29.65 5.53 -15.14
CA VAL A 198 -29.05 4.48 -14.31
C VAL A 198 -29.49 4.68 -12.86
N ARG A 199 -30.19 3.68 -12.32
CA ARG A 199 -30.72 3.72 -10.93
C ARG A 199 -29.97 2.83 -9.95
N TYR A 200 -29.13 1.93 -10.47
CA TYR A 200 -28.46 0.91 -9.68
C TYR A 200 -27.04 1.32 -9.24
N ILE A 201 -26.51 2.45 -9.70
CA ILE A 201 -25.18 2.93 -9.27
C ILE A 201 -25.35 3.87 -8.06
N ARG A 202 -24.50 3.69 -7.05
CA ARG A 202 -24.38 4.56 -5.88
C ARG A 202 -22.94 5.03 -5.75
N LEU A 203 -22.70 6.33 -5.89
CA LEU A 203 -21.35 6.88 -5.78
C LEU A 203 -20.91 6.92 -4.30
N LEU A 204 -19.70 6.44 -4.03
CA LEU A 204 -19.11 6.45 -2.70
C LEU A 204 -18.33 7.73 -2.42
N GLY A 205 -17.62 8.21 -3.43
CA GLY A 205 -16.65 9.29 -3.27
C GLY A 205 -15.52 9.18 -4.28
N SER A 206 -14.54 10.06 -4.14
CA SER A 206 -13.34 10.08 -4.95
C SER A 206 -12.06 10.03 -4.13
N VAL A 207 -11.02 9.44 -4.71
CA VAL A 207 -9.64 9.41 -4.17
C VAL A 207 -8.73 10.13 -5.15
N ASP A 208 -7.90 11.03 -4.66
CA ASP A 208 -6.91 11.74 -5.48
C ASP A 208 -5.94 10.78 -6.17
N ALA A 209 -5.71 10.93 -7.48
CA ALA A 209 -4.82 10.02 -8.21
C ALA A 209 -3.36 10.09 -7.72
N ASP A 210 -2.96 11.22 -7.11
CA ASP A 210 -1.61 11.40 -6.59
C ASP A 210 -1.38 10.68 -5.25
N ARG A 211 -2.45 10.19 -4.60
CA ARG A 211 -2.38 9.52 -3.30
C ARG A 211 -2.28 8.00 -3.38
N VAL A 212 -2.75 7.40 -4.48
CA VAL A 212 -2.84 5.95 -4.64
C VAL A 212 -2.55 5.57 -6.09
N ASP A 213 -1.57 4.70 -6.31
CA ASP A 213 -1.44 4.00 -7.58
C ASP A 213 -2.45 2.85 -7.63
N LEU A 214 -3.53 3.02 -8.40
CA LEU A 214 -4.69 2.14 -8.34
C LEU A 214 -4.54 0.87 -9.20
N ILE A 215 -3.69 0.90 -10.22
CA ILE A 215 -3.58 -0.20 -11.20
C ILE A 215 -3.25 -1.56 -10.56
N PRO A 216 -2.30 -1.65 -9.61
CA PRO A 216 -1.97 -2.94 -8.98
C PRO A 216 -3.15 -3.55 -8.20
N HIS A 217 -4.03 -2.70 -7.67
CA HIS A 217 -5.13 -3.07 -6.78
C HIS A 217 -6.43 -3.44 -7.50
N LEU A 218 -6.53 -3.14 -8.80
CA LEU A 218 -7.63 -3.58 -9.64
C LEU A 218 -7.64 -5.11 -9.81
N ASP A 219 -8.83 -5.69 -9.70
CA ASP A 219 -9.05 -7.12 -9.89
C ASP A 219 -8.64 -7.54 -11.30
N LYS A 220 -8.23 -8.80 -11.43
CA LYS A 220 -7.79 -9.40 -12.70
C LYS A 220 -8.77 -10.48 -13.10
N LYS A 221 -9.21 -10.47 -14.35
CA LYS A 221 -9.89 -11.62 -14.94
C LYS A 221 -8.85 -12.72 -15.16
N GLY A 222 -9.07 -13.88 -14.56
CA GLY A 222 -8.26 -15.06 -14.84
C GLY A 222 -8.28 -15.34 -16.34
N GLY A 223 -7.12 -15.36 -16.99
CA GLY A 223 -7.03 -15.70 -18.40
C GLY A 223 -7.48 -17.16 -18.62
N PRO A 224 -8.06 -17.50 -19.78
CA PRO A 224 -8.25 -18.89 -20.17
C PRO A 224 -6.88 -19.52 -20.43
N GLY A 225 -6.21 -20.03 -19.39
CA GLY A 225 -4.81 -20.43 -19.51
C GLY A 225 -4.19 -21.25 -18.37
N CYS A 226 -4.95 -21.65 -17.36
CA CYS A 226 -4.54 -22.73 -16.45
C CYS A 226 -5.66 -23.77 -16.40
N GLY A 227 -5.77 -24.57 -17.46
CA GLY A 227 -6.44 -25.87 -17.33
C GLY A 227 -5.68 -26.71 -16.29
N GLU A 228 -6.38 -27.65 -15.67
CA GLU A 228 -5.88 -28.58 -14.63
C GLU A 228 -4.64 -29.42 -15.06
N ASN A 229 -4.12 -29.23 -16.27
CA ASN A 229 -2.96 -29.90 -16.82
C ASN A 229 -1.81 -28.91 -17.07
N GLY A 230 -1.15 -28.49 -16.00
CA GLY A 230 0.32 -28.29 -15.84
C GLY A 230 1.22 -27.77 -16.98
N ALA A 231 0.74 -27.08 -18.02
CA ALA A 231 1.60 -26.48 -19.04
C ALA A 231 1.99 -25.05 -18.64
N PHE A 232 3.12 -24.92 -17.93
CA PHE A 232 3.74 -23.63 -17.63
C PHE A 232 4.16 -22.93 -18.94
N CYS A 233 3.43 -21.89 -19.35
CA CYS A 233 3.98 -20.90 -20.26
C CYS A 233 4.99 -20.04 -19.48
N THR A 234 6.27 -20.26 -19.75
CA THR A 234 7.44 -19.66 -19.10
C THR A 234 7.77 -18.25 -19.60
N ASP A 235 6.77 -17.37 -19.70
CA ASP A 235 7.04 -15.94 -19.95
C ASP A 235 6.43 -15.05 -18.85
N PRO A 236 7.20 -14.70 -17.80
CA PRO A 236 6.73 -13.93 -16.67
C PRO A 236 6.32 -12.48 -17.03
N LEU A 237 6.64 -12.02 -18.24
CA LEU A 237 6.24 -10.69 -18.73
C LEU A 237 4.82 -10.66 -19.33
N TYR A 238 4.19 -11.81 -19.58
CA TYR A 238 2.90 -11.91 -20.28
C TYR A 238 1.73 -12.41 -19.42
N GLN A 239 1.92 -12.58 -18.11
CA GLN A 239 0.89 -13.05 -17.17
C GLN A 239 0.11 -11.92 -16.46
N GLU A 240 0.06 -10.72 -17.02
CA GLU A 240 -0.90 -9.73 -16.52
C GLU A 240 -2.28 -10.00 -17.10
N GLY A 241 -3.08 -10.77 -16.37
CA GLY A 241 -4.50 -10.96 -16.67
C GLY A 241 -5.23 -9.63 -16.84
N GLU A 242 -6.27 -9.63 -17.67
CA GLU A 242 -7.06 -8.45 -18.02
C GLU A 242 -7.57 -7.74 -16.76
N LYS A 243 -7.29 -6.44 -16.64
CA LYS A 243 -7.73 -5.65 -15.49
C LYS A 243 -9.22 -5.35 -15.58
N LEU A 244 -9.92 -5.53 -14.47
CA LEU A 244 -11.32 -5.18 -14.31
C LEU A 244 -11.46 -3.81 -13.64
N ASN A 245 -12.61 -3.18 -13.81
CA ASN A 245 -12.98 -1.94 -13.11
C ASN A 245 -13.53 -2.20 -11.70
N THR A 246 -13.04 -3.24 -11.04
CA THR A 246 -13.48 -3.66 -9.71
C THR A 246 -12.27 -3.81 -8.78
N ILE A 247 -12.53 -3.63 -7.50
CA ILE A 247 -11.57 -3.84 -6.41
C ILE A 247 -12.30 -4.63 -5.32
N GLY A 248 -11.73 -5.77 -4.91
CA GLY A 248 -12.22 -6.49 -3.74
C GLY A 248 -12.34 -5.60 -2.49
N LEU A 249 -13.42 -5.76 -1.72
CA LEU A 249 -13.75 -4.85 -0.60
C LEU A 249 -12.62 -4.73 0.43
N SER A 250 -11.92 -5.82 0.74
CA SER A 250 -10.78 -5.82 1.68
C SER A 250 -9.66 -4.90 1.19
N ASN A 251 -9.26 -5.02 -0.07
CA ASN A 251 -8.23 -4.20 -0.69
C ASN A 251 -8.67 -2.73 -0.80
N PHE A 252 -9.94 -2.48 -1.13
CA PHE A 252 -10.50 -1.12 -1.12
C PHE A 252 -10.41 -0.47 0.27
N ARG A 253 -10.73 -1.21 1.34
CA ARG A 253 -10.67 -0.72 2.72
C ARG A 253 -9.27 -0.36 3.17
N GLU A 254 -8.30 -1.16 2.80
CA GLU A 254 -6.91 -0.94 3.19
C GLU A 254 -6.29 0.24 2.42
N VAL A 255 -6.55 0.32 1.13
CA VAL A 255 -5.80 1.20 0.23
C VAL A 255 -6.55 2.50 -0.09
N CYS A 256 -7.84 2.41 -0.40
CA CYS A 256 -8.62 3.52 -0.94
C CYS A 256 -9.42 4.26 0.14
N LEU A 257 -10.04 3.52 1.06
CA LEU A 257 -10.93 4.07 2.07
C LEU A 257 -10.29 5.18 2.94
N PRO A 258 -9.02 5.08 3.38
CA PRO A 258 -8.38 6.13 4.19
C PRO A 258 -8.25 7.48 3.46
N ASN A 259 -8.29 7.44 2.13
CA ASN A 259 -8.18 8.61 1.27
C ASN A 259 -9.50 8.98 0.58
N LEU A 260 -10.58 8.26 0.87
CA LEU A 260 -11.87 8.47 0.24
C LEU A 260 -12.46 9.79 0.75
N THR A 261 -12.83 10.65 -0.20
CA THR A 261 -13.52 11.91 0.10
C THR A 261 -14.83 11.97 -0.64
N PRO A 262 -15.87 12.59 -0.07
CA PRO A 262 -17.15 12.73 -0.77
C PRO A 262 -17.12 13.86 -1.82
N TYR A 263 -16.06 14.66 -1.85
CA TYR A 263 -15.89 15.72 -2.85
C TYR A 263 -15.43 15.14 -4.18
N LEU A 264 -15.89 15.74 -5.27
CA LEU A 264 -15.45 15.44 -6.62
C LEU A 264 -14.45 16.49 -7.07
N LYS A 265 -13.38 16.02 -7.71
CA LYS A 265 -12.38 16.87 -8.35
C LYS A 265 -11.80 16.19 -9.57
N GLU A 266 -11.30 16.99 -10.51
CA GLU A 266 -10.50 16.47 -11.62
C GLU A 266 -9.22 15.81 -11.09
N ASN A 267 -8.69 14.86 -11.87
CA ASN A 267 -7.55 14.03 -11.48
C ASN A 267 -7.82 13.10 -10.27
N ALA A 268 -9.07 12.83 -9.89
CA ALA A 268 -9.41 11.84 -8.87
C ALA A 268 -10.07 10.58 -9.46
N TYR A 269 -9.87 9.43 -8.84
CA TYR A 269 -10.59 8.19 -9.12
C TYR A 269 -11.96 8.22 -8.46
N LEU A 270 -13.02 7.92 -9.23
CA LEU A 270 -14.39 7.88 -8.75
C LEU A 270 -14.82 6.43 -8.45
N PHE A 271 -15.32 6.20 -7.24
CA PHE A 271 -15.76 4.88 -6.80
C PHE A 271 -17.26 4.81 -6.59
N SER A 272 -17.81 3.63 -6.83
CA SER A 272 -19.23 3.35 -6.69
C SER A 272 -19.52 1.92 -6.23
N ILE A 273 -20.78 1.69 -5.85
CA ILE A 273 -21.35 0.35 -5.62
C ILE A 273 -22.49 0.17 -6.61
N HIS A 274 -22.54 -1.01 -7.22
CA HIS A 274 -23.62 -1.40 -8.12
C HIS A 274 -24.61 -2.27 -7.35
N LEU A 275 -25.85 -1.81 -7.28
CA LEU A 275 -26.95 -2.50 -6.63
C LEU A 275 -27.46 -3.64 -7.52
N GLU A 276 -27.74 -4.79 -6.90
CA GLU A 276 -28.29 -5.94 -7.62
C GLU A 276 -29.72 -5.68 -8.14
N ASN A 277 -30.08 -6.35 -9.24
CA ASN A 277 -31.45 -6.42 -9.79
C ASN A 277 -32.09 -5.08 -10.19
N GLY A 278 -31.30 -4.06 -10.55
CA GLY A 278 -31.83 -2.76 -10.98
C GLY A 278 -32.59 -2.00 -9.88
N GLY A 279 -32.48 -2.44 -8.62
CA GLY A 279 -33.21 -1.91 -7.48
C GLY A 279 -32.57 -0.67 -6.86
N SER A 280 -33.29 -0.06 -5.92
CA SER A 280 -32.89 1.14 -5.18
C SER A 280 -32.30 0.87 -3.79
N VAL A 281 -32.18 -0.41 -3.38
CA VAL A 281 -31.85 -0.83 -2.00
C VAL A 281 -30.70 -1.82 -1.99
N LEU A 282 -29.75 -1.64 -1.08
CA LEU A 282 -28.65 -2.56 -0.82
C LEU A 282 -29.16 -3.78 -0.04
N LYS A 283 -29.25 -4.95 -0.69
CA LYS A 283 -29.75 -6.18 -0.02
C LYS A 283 -28.66 -6.93 0.76
N HIS A 284 -27.42 -6.85 0.29
CA HIS A 284 -26.28 -7.56 0.83
C HIS A 284 -25.07 -6.63 0.89
N VAL A 285 -24.14 -6.92 1.81
CA VAL A 285 -22.86 -6.22 1.87
C VAL A 285 -22.14 -6.47 0.54
N PRO A 286 -21.76 -5.43 -0.21
CA PRO A 286 -21.12 -5.60 -1.51
C PRO A 286 -19.75 -6.27 -1.35
N VAL A 287 -19.46 -7.22 -2.23
CA VAL A 287 -18.20 -7.98 -2.22
C VAL A 287 -17.07 -7.20 -2.90
N GLU A 288 -17.43 -6.31 -3.82
CA GLU A 288 -16.53 -5.52 -4.65
C GLU A 288 -16.98 -4.07 -4.75
N VAL A 289 -16.02 -3.18 -5.00
CA VAL A 289 -16.23 -1.75 -5.25
C VAL A 289 -15.84 -1.46 -6.69
N TRP A 290 -16.68 -0.68 -7.38
CA TRP A 290 -16.47 -0.34 -8.78
C TRP A 290 -15.64 0.94 -8.91
N LEU A 291 -14.65 0.90 -9.80
CA LEU A 291 -13.95 2.08 -10.31
C LEU A 291 -14.69 2.57 -11.56
N GLU A 292 -15.41 3.67 -11.44
CA GLU A 292 -16.13 4.23 -12.59
C GLU A 292 -15.17 4.81 -13.62
N GLY A 293 -14.11 5.44 -13.13
CA GLY A 293 -13.01 5.96 -13.91
C GLY A 293 -12.25 7.06 -13.17
N LYS A 294 -11.26 7.61 -13.84
CA LYS A 294 -10.57 8.83 -13.42
C LYS A 294 -11.33 10.03 -13.94
N ILE A 295 -11.69 10.96 -13.07
CA ILE A 295 -12.36 12.21 -13.42
C ILE A 295 -11.37 13.07 -14.21
N ILE A 296 -11.70 13.34 -15.46
CA ILE A 296 -10.90 14.21 -16.33
C ILE A 296 -11.56 15.57 -16.56
N LYS A 297 -12.87 15.68 -16.30
CA LYS A 297 -13.62 16.92 -16.46
C LYS A 297 -14.82 16.97 -15.52
N LEU A 298 -15.06 18.13 -14.92
CA LEU A 298 -16.28 18.43 -14.17
C LEU A 298 -16.92 19.71 -14.72
N ASP A 299 -18.09 19.57 -15.34
CA ASP A 299 -18.87 20.70 -15.86
C ASP A 299 -20.15 20.86 -15.02
N LEU A 300 -20.33 22.03 -14.43
CA LEU A 300 -21.62 22.43 -13.86
C LEU A 300 -22.51 22.92 -15.01
N GLU A 301 -23.62 22.23 -15.25
CA GLU A 301 -24.63 22.64 -16.21
C GLU A 301 -25.37 23.84 -15.61
N ASN A 302 -24.87 25.05 -15.86
CA ASN A 302 -25.63 26.26 -15.56
C ASN A 302 -26.88 26.22 -16.44
N GLY A 303 -28.05 26.07 -15.81
CA GLY A 303 -29.33 26.03 -16.49
C GLY A 303 -29.49 27.23 -17.40
N THR A 304 -29.33 27.00 -18.70
CA THR A 304 -29.67 27.90 -19.80
C THR A 304 -29.86 27.02 -21.03
N ASP A 305 -31.09 26.52 -21.19
CA ASP A 305 -31.93 26.73 -22.37
C ASP A 305 -33.32 26.10 -22.16
#